data_AF-A0AAP0X7T3-F1
#
_entry.id   AF-A0AAP0X7T3-F1
#
_cell.length_a   1.000
_cell.length_b   1.000
_cell.length_c   1.000
_cell.angle_alpha   90.00
_cell.angle_beta   90.00
_cell.angle_gamma   90.00
#
_symmetry.space_group_name_H-M   'P 1'
#
loop_
_entity.id
_entity.type
_entity.pdbx_description
1 polymer ?
#
loop_
_entity_poly.entity_id
_entity_poly.type
_entity_poly.pdbx_seq_one_letter_code
_entity_poly.pdbx_strand_id
1 'polypeptide(L)'
;MKGPLIASRIIKVVLWEILFWIGIHHSLKMWFCGGNVSQVRRWLFQALLGPETIEEEGIFLRDALMKVCIKKPGLSSILQFDCEVHSTGDDSSDFEIDDACYLQSSTCLGPSVYRGPFFDTLEIPLQDALKQYLKARGIGESLTNFLLLHLNKKEQHQYVNWLHKLEAVVTNGD
;
A
#
# COMPACT_ATOMS: atom_id res chain seq x y z
N MET A 1 45.03 28.81 17.02
CA MET A 1 44.50 27.59 17.68
C MET A 1 43.23 27.93 18.45
N LYS A 2 42.05 27.61 17.88
CA LYS A 2 40.76 27.44 18.57
C LYS A 2 39.94 26.51 17.67
N GLY A 3 39.58 25.34 18.21
CA GLY A 3 38.93 24.24 17.49
C GLY A 3 37.46 24.51 17.13
N PRO A 4 36.79 23.59 16.41
CA PRO A 4 35.48 23.82 15.82
C PRO A 4 34.34 23.64 16.82
N LEU A 5 33.36 24.53 16.74
CA LEU A 5 32.08 24.42 17.44
C LEU A 5 31.19 23.40 16.71
N ILE A 6 30.74 22.42 17.47
CA ILE A 6 29.80 21.37 17.05
C ILE A 6 28.44 22.03 16.77
N ALA A 7 28.03 22.04 15.51
CA ALA A 7 26.70 22.47 15.11
C ALA A 7 25.67 21.38 15.47
N SER A 8 24.92 21.62 16.54
CA SER A 8 23.78 20.78 16.92
C SER A 8 22.65 20.95 15.90
N ARG A 9 22.39 19.89 15.13
CA ARG A 9 21.25 19.78 14.21
C ARG A 9 19.96 19.63 15.03
N ILE A 10 19.22 20.72 15.16
CA ILE A 10 17.81 20.69 15.57
C ILE A 10 17.00 20.18 14.37
N ILE A 11 16.50 18.95 14.48
CA ILE A 11 15.56 18.34 13.55
C ILE A 11 14.24 19.11 13.70
N LYS A 12 13.95 20.00 12.74
CA LYS A 12 12.61 20.56 12.58
C LYS A 12 11.77 19.57 11.76
N VAL A 13 10.92 18.86 12.48
CA VAL A 13 9.68 18.23 12.00
C VAL A 13 8.77 19.32 11.41
N VAL A 14 7.76 18.90 10.61
CA VAL A 14 6.62 19.67 10.04
C VAL A 14 6.88 20.10 8.59
N LEU A 15 6.09 19.75 7.56
CA LEU A 15 4.63 19.67 7.42
C LEU A 15 4.28 18.71 6.27
N TRP A 16 3.37 17.73 6.47
CA TRP A 16 2.92 16.79 5.44
C TRP A 16 1.52 17.19 4.94
N GLU A 17 1.42 17.66 3.71
CA GLU A 17 0.14 17.86 3.01
C GLU A 17 -0.19 16.58 2.24
N ILE A 18 -1.01 15.70 2.83
CA ILE A 18 -1.57 14.52 2.15
C ILE A 18 -2.81 14.98 1.39
N LEU A 19 -2.69 15.19 0.08
CA LEU A 19 -3.86 15.41 -0.77
C LEU A 19 -4.59 14.07 -0.96
N PHE A 20 -5.57 13.80 -0.08
CA PHE A 20 -6.56 12.75 -0.26
C PHE A 20 -7.51 13.14 -1.39
N TRP A 21 -7.44 12.46 -2.53
CA TRP A 21 -8.50 12.52 -3.52
C TRP A 21 -9.31 11.23 -3.45
N ILE A 22 -10.46 11.30 -2.75
CA ILE A 22 -11.47 10.23 -2.74
C ILE A 22 -12.21 10.33 -4.07
N GLY A 23 -11.62 9.71 -5.10
CA GLY A 23 -12.31 9.46 -6.36
C GLY A 23 -13.40 8.39 -6.15
N ILE A 24 -14.54 8.55 -6.81
CA ILE A 24 -15.77 7.74 -6.71
C ILE A 24 -15.59 6.25 -7.13
N HIS A 25 -14.36 5.79 -7.41
CA HIS A 25 -14.06 4.39 -7.72
C HIS A 25 -13.31 3.68 -6.57
N HIS A 26 -14.01 2.78 -5.88
CA HIS A 26 -13.63 1.50 -5.22
C HIS A 26 -12.18 1.19 -4.74
N SER A 27 -11.23 2.11 -4.65
CA SER A 27 -9.87 1.84 -4.17
C SER A 27 -9.22 3.07 -3.55
N LEU A 28 -8.50 2.87 -2.45
CA LEU A 28 -7.66 3.90 -1.86
C LEU A 28 -6.43 4.06 -2.76
N LYS A 29 -6.23 5.24 -3.37
CA LYS A 29 -5.00 5.57 -4.09
C LYS A 29 -4.25 6.60 -3.27
N MET A 30 -3.17 6.18 -2.62
CA MET A 30 -2.29 7.09 -1.89
C MET A 30 -1.09 7.43 -2.74
N TRP A 31 -0.76 8.72 -2.80
CA TRP A 31 0.37 9.23 -3.57
C TRP A 31 1.39 9.84 -2.62
N PHE A 32 2.57 9.22 -2.53
CA PHE A 32 3.68 9.76 -1.73
C PHE A 32 4.77 10.30 -2.66
N CYS A 33 5.15 11.56 -2.44
CA CYS A 33 6.36 12.17 -3.00
C CYS A 33 7.34 12.41 -1.84
N GLY A 34 8.38 11.59 -1.74
CA GLY A 34 9.43 11.72 -0.73
C GLY A 34 10.78 12.05 -1.36
N GLY A 35 11.42 13.16 -0.94
CA GLY A 35 12.83 13.45 -1.20
C GLY A 35 13.18 14.89 -1.58
N ASN A 36 14.46 15.24 -1.43
CA ASN A 36 15.08 16.48 -1.92
C ASN A 36 14.75 16.68 -3.41
N VAL A 37 14.52 17.92 -3.83
CA VAL A 37 13.89 18.35 -5.10
C VAL A 37 14.49 17.72 -6.39
N SER A 38 15.68 17.13 -6.33
CA SER A 38 16.37 16.45 -7.43
C SER A 38 16.13 14.93 -7.55
N GLN A 39 15.47 14.27 -6.60
CA GLN A 39 15.32 12.79 -6.55
C GLN A 39 13.90 12.32 -6.17
N VAL A 40 12.86 13.04 -6.58
CA VAL A 40 11.46 12.69 -6.26
C VAL A 40 11.08 11.38 -6.97
N ARG A 41 11.11 10.26 -6.24
CA ARG A 41 10.55 8.97 -6.68
C ARG A 41 9.04 9.02 -6.52
N ARG A 42 8.34 8.50 -7.53
CA ARG A 42 6.88 8.43 -7.52
C ARG A 42 6.47 7.06 -6.99
N TRP A 43 5.68 7.06 -5.93
CA TRP A 43 5.10 5.87 -5.33
C TRP A 43 3.60 5.90 -5.52
N LEU A 44 3.04 4.82 -6.07
CA LEU A 44 1.61 4.61 -6.07
C LEU A 44 1.31 3.42 -5.16
N PHE A 45 0.42 3.65 -4.21
CA PHE A 45 -0.11 2.62 -3.33
C PHE A 45 -1.59 2.45 -3.61
N GLN A 46 -1.99 1.20 -3.79
CA GLN A 46 -3.39 0.81 -3.87
C GLN A 46 -3.63 -0.35 -2.92
N ALA A 47 -4.72 -0.32 -2.18
CA ALA A 47 -5.10 -1.43 -1.32
C ALA A 47 -6.61 -1.68 -1.36
N LEU A 48 -6.98 -2.94 -1.15
CA LEU A 48 -8.34 -3.46 -1.08
C LEU A 48 -8.41 -4.56 -0.03
N LEU A 49 -9.56 -4.75 0.61
CA LEU A 49 -9.79 -5.93 1.44
C LEU A 49 -9.79 -7.20 0.60
N GLY A 50 -9.11 -8.22 1.11
CA GLY A 50 -9.15 -9.58 0.60
C GLY A 50 -10.50 -10.26 0.86
N PRO A 51 -10.67 -11.48 0.33
CA PRO A 51 -11.86 -12.29 0.58
C PRO A 51 -12.03 -12.60 2.08
N GLU A 52 -13.26 -12.95 2.48
CA GLU A 52 -13.51 -13.45 3.84
C GLU A 52 -12.80 -14.79 4.01
N THR A 53 -11.85 -14.86 4.94
CA THR A 53 -11.37 -16.14 5.47
C THR A 53 -12.20 -16.47 6.71
N ILE A 54 -12.85 -17.62 6.69
CA ILE A 54 -13.61 -18.13 7.83
C ILE A 54 -12.62 -18.88 8.70
N GLU A 55 -12.19 -18.30 9.82
CA GLU A 55 -11.49 -19.05 10.86
C GLU A 55 -12.49 -19.86 11.70
N GLU A 56 -12.07 -21.02 12.20
CA GLU A 56 -12.92 -21.98 12.92
C GLU A 56 -13.61 -21.39 14.17
N GLU A 57 -13.16 -20.23 14.68
CA GLU A 57 -13.72 -19.53 15.83
C GLU A 57 -14.73 -18.40 15.48
N GLY A 58 -15.08 -18.22 14.20
CA GLY A 58 -16.05 -17.20 13.79
C GLY A 58 -15.52 -15.77 13.83
N ILE A 59 -14.19 -15.60 13.91
CA ILE A 59 -13.52 -14.31 13.76
C ILE A 59 -13.28 -14.08 12.26
N PHE A 60 -13.89 -13.03 11.72
CA PHE A 60 -13.63 -12.58 10.34
C PHE A 60 -12.39 -11.69 10.34
N LEU A 61 -11.21 -12.30 10.34
CA LEU A 61 -9.98 -11.57 10.02
C LEU A 61 -9.91 -11.45 8.50
N ARG A 62 -9.81 -10.22 7.99
CA ARG A 62 -9.63 -9.98 6.56
C ARG A 62 -8.24 -9.44 6.32
N ASP A 63 -7.50 -10.15 5.49
CA ASP A 63 -6.26 -9.65 4.95
C ASP A 63 -6.53 -8.49 3.99
N ALA A 64 -5.54 -7.63 3.81
CA ALA A 64 -5.60 -6.55 2.83
C ALA A 64 -4.62 -6.83 1.69
N LEU A 65 -5.16 -6.85 0.47
CA LEU A 65 -4.37 -6.93 -0.74
C LEU A 65 -3.82 -5.55 -1.07
N MET A 66 -2.51 -5.39 -0.99
CA MET A 66 -1.77 -4.16 -1.22
C MET A 66 -0.92 -4.28 -2.50
N LYS A 67 -1.10 -3.34 -3.42
CA LYS A 67 -0.28 -3.17 -4.62
C LYS A 67 0.64 -1.96 -4.46
N VAL A 68 1.94 -2.20 -4.60
CA VAL A 68 3.00 -1.19 -4.46
C VAL A 68 3.68 -0.99 -5.79
N CYS A 69 3.60 0.23 -6.34
CA CYS A 69 4.25 0.59 -7.59
C CYS A 69 5.34 1.64 -7.37
N ILE A 70 6.55 1.33 -7.82
CA ILE A 70 7.74 2.14 -7.65
C ILE A 70 8.24 2.62 -9.00
N LYS A 71 8.26 3.95 -9.19
CA LYS A 71 8.82 4.57 -10.39
C LYS A 71 10.04 5.42 -10.03
N LYS A 72 11.16 5.13 -10.68
CA LYS A 72 12.40 5.92 -10.54
C LYS A 72 12.30 7.19 -11.41
N PRO A 73 12.76 8.36 -10.91
CA PRO A 73 12.79 9.57 -11.73
C PRO A 73 13.69 9.36 -12.95
N GLY A 74 13.27 9.90 -14.09
CA GLY A 74 13.98 9.76 -15.37
C GLY A 74 13.75 8.44 -16.09
N LEU A 75 13.07 7.45 -15.48
CA LEU A 75 12.70 6.20 -16.14
C LEU A 75 11.18 6.12 -16.36
N SER A 76 10.78 5.50 -17.46
CA SER A 76 9.37 5.18 -17.73
C SER A 76 8.90 3.92 -16.99
N SER A 77 9.85 3.08 -16.57
CA SER A 77 9.58 1.78 -15.99
C SER A 77 9.08 1.85 -14.55
N ILE A 78 8.33 0.83 -14.17
CA ILE A 78 7.67 0.68 -12.89
C ILE A 78 8.00 -0.71 -12.37
N LEU A 79 8.42 -0.79 -11.11
CA LEU A 79 8.50 -2.04 -10.38
C LEU A 79 7.24 -2.16 -9.52
N GLN A 80 6.44 -3.17 -9.77
CA GLN A 80 5.18 -3.45 -9.08
C GLN A 80 5.37 -4.64 -8.15
N PHE A 81 4.84 -4.54 -6.95
CA PHE A 81 4.71 -5.66 -6.01
C PHE A 81 3.25 -5.83 -5.65
N ASP A 82 2.81 -7.08 -5.63
CA ASP A 82 1.52 -7.48 -5.11
C ASP A 82 1.81 -8.13 -3.76
N CYS A 83 1.18 -7.62 -2.71
CA CYS A 83 1.45 -7.97 -1.34
C CYS A 83 0.16 -8.28 -0.62
N GLU A 84 0.18 -9.27 0.26
CA GLU A 84 -0.89 -9.56 1.19
C GLU A 84 -0.50 -9.09 2.58
N VAL A 85 -1.38 -8.32 3.22
CA VAL A 85 -1.19 -7.77 4.56
C VAL A 85 -2.11 -8.51 5.50
N HIS A 86 -1.54 -9.12 6.54
CA HIS A 86 -2.30 -9.88 7.53
C HIS A 86 -2.06 -9.32 8.93
N SER A 87 -3.05 -9.49 9.81
CA SER A 87 -2.86 -9.20 11.23
C SER A 87 -2.09 -10.35 11.87
N THR A 88 -1.05 -10.01 12.60
CA THR A 88 -0.45 -10.91 13.55
C THR A 88 -1.33 -10.92 14.81
N GLY A 89 -1.42 -12.04 15.53
CA GLY A 89 -2.30 -12.17 16.70
C GLY A 89 -1.94 -11.31 17.93
N ASP A 90 -0.94 -10.42 17.83
CA ASP A 90 -0.44 -9.54 18.89
C ASP A 90 -0.76 -8.05 18.65
N ASP A 91 -1.83 -7.76 17.90
CA ASP A 91 -2.21 -6.42 17.41
C ASP A 91 -1.18 -5.77 16.45
N SER A 92 -0.15 -6.51 16.04
CA SER A 92 0.74 -6.09 14.95
C SER A 92 0.25 -6.60 13.59
N SER A 93 0.87 -6.13 12.52
CA SER A 93 0.67 -6.68 11.19
C SER A 93 1.97 -6.72 10.42
N ASP A 94 2.11 -7.71 9.56
CA ASP A 94 3.18 -7.77 8.56
C ASP A 94 2.55 -7.96 7.18
N PHE A 95 3.42 -8.04 6.17
CA PHE A 95 3.02 -8.32 4.81
C PHE A 95 3.91 -9.38 4.19
N GLU A 96 3.34 -10.14 3.26
CA GLU A 96 4.09 -10.99 2.35
C GLU A 96 4.02 -10.44 0.92
N ILE A 97 4.94 -10.88 0.07
CA ILE A 97 4.97 -10.52 -1.34
C ILE A 97 4.50 -11.75 -2.12
N ASP A 98 3.40 -11.60 -2.85
CA ASP A 98 2.85 -12.68 -3.69
C ASP A 98 3.49 -12.64 -5.09
N ASP A 99 3.72 -11.44 -5.62
CA ASP A 99 4.28 -11.26 -6.95
C ASP A 99 5.14 -9.99 -7.06
N ALA A 100 6.16 -10.06 -7.91
CA ALA A 100 7.06 -8.95 -8.22
C ALA A 100 7.21 -8.79 -9.74
N CYS A 101 6.58 -7.74 -10.26
CA CYS A 101 6.44 -7.48 -11.69
C CYS A 101 7.27 -6.27 -12.15
N TYR A 102 8.06 -6.42 -13.20
CA TYR A 102 8.67 -5.30 -13.92
C TYR A 102 7.80 -4.86 -15.10
N LEU A 103 7.46 -3.58 -15.14
CA LEU A 103 6.73 -2.95 -16.25
C LEU A 103 7.63 -1.95 -16.94
N GLN A 104 7.93 -2.17 -18.22
CA GLN A 104 8.81 -1.26 -19.00
C GLN A 104 8.22 0.15 -19.14
N SER A 105 6.89 0.25 -19.16
CA SER A 105 6.14 1.51 -19.15
C SER A 105 4.74 1.31 -18.57
N SER A 106 4.08 2.40 -18.17
CA SER A 106 2.69 2.34 -17.69
C SER A 106 1.68 1.87 -18.74
N THR A 107 2.04 1.90 -20.02
CA THR A 107 1.16 1.54 -21.15
C THR A 107 1.38 0.11 -21.64
N CYS A 108 2.48 -0.54 -21.24
CA CYS A 108 2.79 -1.91 -21.63
C CYS A 108 2.19 -2.91 -20.64
N LEU A 109 0.91 -3.23 -20.83
CA LEU A 109 0.16 -4.18 -20.01
C LEU A 109 -0.22 -5.47 -20.75
N GLY A 110 0.20 -5.63 -22.01
CA GLY A 110 -0.14 -6.80 -22.84
C GLY A 110 0.50 -8.11 -22.35
N PRO A 111 -0.10 -9.27 -22.69
CA PRO A 111 0.36 -10.59 -22.22
C PRO A 111 1.75 -10.99 -22.75
N SER A 112 2.24 -10.32 -23.80
CA SER A 112 3.57 -10.53 -24.36
C SER A 112 4.68 -9.77 -23.62
N VAL A 113 4.32 -8.89 -22.67
CA VAL A 113 5.30 -8.11 -21.90
C VAL A 113 5.82 -8.97 -20.78
N TYR A 114 7.15 -9.16 -20.74
CA TYR A 114 7.79 -9.87 -19.65
C TYR A 114 7.50 -9.18 -18.32
N ARG A 115 6.85 -9.88 -17.39
CA ARG A 115 6.56 -9.40 -16.04
C ARG A 115 7.61 -9.81 -15.02
N GLY A 116 8.21 -10.98 -15.18
CA GLY A 116 9.09 -11.58 -14.19
C GLY A 116 8.87 -13.08 -14.13
N PRO A 117 9.74 -13.84 -13.44
CA PRO A 117 9.42 -15.19 -13.02
C PRO A 117 8.38 -15.16 -11.89
N PHE A 118 7.80 -16.31 -11.57
CA PHE A 118 6.96 -16.44 -10.36
C PHE A 118 7.79 -16.16 -9.12
N PHE A 119 7.26 -15.38 -8.19
CA PHE A 119 7.99 -14.94 -7.00
C PHE A 119 8.49 -16.12 -6.16
N ASP A 120 7.66 -17.15 -5.97
CA ASP A 120 7.99 -18.37 -5.22
C ASP A 120 9.19 -19.15 -5.80
N THR A 121 9.50 -18.94 -7.08
CA THR A 121 10.63 -19.62 -7.74
C THR A 121 11.96 -18.87 -7.57
N LEU A 122 11.93 -17.64 -7.02
CA LEU A 122 13.13 -16.87 -6.73
C LEU A 122 13.90 -17.47 -5.54
N GLU A 123 15.20 -17.27 -5.52
CA GLU A 123 16.02 -17.69 -4.38
C GLU A 123 15.59 -16.95 -3.10
N ILE A 124 15.49 -17.67 -1.98
CA ILE A 124 15.06 -17.14 -0.67
C ILE A 124 15.81 -15.85 -0.28
N PRO A 125 17.15 -15.74 -0.42
CA PRO A 125 17.86 -14.50 -0.09
C PRO A 125 17.42 -13.29 -0.93
N LEU A 126 16.98 -13.51 -2.16
CA LEU A 126 16.47 -12.45 -3.03
C LEU A 126 15.06 -12.02 -2.60
N GLN A 127 14.20 -12.97 -2.23
CA GLN A 127 12.88 -12.67 -1.68
C GLN A 127 13.00 -11.82 -0.41
N ASP A 128 13.88 -12.21 0.50
CA ASP A 128 14.18 -11.45 1.73
C ASP A 128 14.70 -10.05 1.42
N ALA A 129 15.61 -9.91 0.46
CA ALA A 129 16.15 -8.61 0.06
C ALA A 129 15.07 -7.68 -0.52
N LEU A 130 14.11 -8.22 -1.27
CA LEU A 130 12.97 -7.46 -1.80
C LEU A 130 12.03 -7.01 -0.69
N LYS A 131 11.71 -7.88 0.28
CA LYS A 131 10.92 -7.53 1.46
C LYS A 131 11.61 -6.44 2.29
N GLN A 132 12.90 -6.57 2.55
CA GLN A 132 13.69 -5.55 3.25
C GLN A 132 13.77 -4.23 2.47
N TYR A 133 13.84 -4.29 1.15
CA TYR A 133 13.80 -3.10 0.31
C TYR A 133 12.48 -2.34 0.46
N LEU A 134 11.33 -3.03 0.53
CA LEU A 134 10.03 -2.40 0.79
C LEU A 134 9.94 -1.84 2.22
N LYS A 135 10.42 -2.58 3.23
CA LYS A 135 10.49 -2.10 4.62
C LYS A 135 11.31 -0.82 4.75
N ALA A 136 12.49 -0.77 4.12
CA ALA A 136 13.35 0.42 4.09
C ALA A 136 12.71 1.64 3.38
N ARG A 137 11.64 1.43 2.60
CA ARG A 137 10.87 2.49 1.93
C ARG A 137 9.67 2.98 2.72
N GLY A 138 9.47 2.47 3.93
CA GLY A 138 8.37 2.85 4.82
C GLY A 138 7.14 1.95 4.73
N ILE A 139 7.24 0.80 4.06
CA ILE A 139 6.21 -0.24 4.06
C ILE A 139 6.53 -1.17 5.22
N GLY A 140 6.05 -0.82 6.40
CA GLY A 140 6.22 -1.63 7.60
C GLY A 140 4.95 -1.62 8.44
N GLU A 141 5.07 -2.14 9.66
CA GLU A 141 3.96 -2.39 10.60
C GLU A 141 3.00 -1.19 10.75
N SER A 142 3.52 0.03 10.83
CA SER A 142 2.68 1.22 10.97
C SER A 142 1.76 1.46 9.78
N LEU A 143 2.22 1.20 8.55
CA LEU A 143 1.43 1.34 7.34
C LEU A 143 0.45 0.18 7.20
N THR A 144 0.87 -1.05 7.48
CA THR A 144 0.03 -2.25 7.40
C THR A 144 -1.10 -2.19 8.43
N ASN A 145 -0.82 -1.79 9.67
CA ASN A 145 -1.82 -1.56 10.71
C ASN A 145 -2.83 -0.49 10.27
N PHE A 146 -2.32 0.63 9.74
CA PHE A 146 -3.18 1.69 9.22
C PHE A 146 -4.08 1.19 8.08
N LEU A 147 -3.54 0.39 7.15
CA LEU A 147 -4.28 -0.15 6.03
C LEU A 147 -5.44 -1.05 6.49
N LEU A 148 -5.15 -2.03 7.36
CA LEU A 148 -6.18 -2.94 7.88
C LEU A 148 -7.31 -2.16 8.59
N LEU A 149 -6.95 -1.28 9.53
CA LEU A 149 -7.93 -0.48 10.27
C LEU A 149 -8.75 0.43 9.36
N HIS A 150 -8.08 1.13 8.43
CA HIS A 150 -8.74 2.08 7.55
C HIS A 150 -9.68 1.37 6.57
N LEU A 151 -9.24 0.25 5.97
CA LEU A 151 -10.04 -0.49 5.01
C LEU A 151 -11.31 -1.06 5.67
N ASN A 152 -11.18 -1.70 6.83
CA ASN A 152 -12.34 -2.21 7.59
C ASN A 152 -13.33 -1.09 7.92
N LYS A 153 -12.84 0.05 8.42
CA LYS A 153 -13.71 1.20 8.73
C LYS A 153 -14.41 1.76 7.48
N LYS A 154 -13.71 1.79 6.35
CA LYS A 154 -14.26 2.26 5.07
C LYS A 154 -15.35 1.32 4.56
N GLU A 155 -15.12 0.01 4.60
CA GLU A 155 -16.11 -0.99 4.21
C GLU A 155 -17.38 -0.86 5.05
N GLN A 156 -17.25 -0.82 6.38
CA GLN A 156 -18.38 -0.66 7.27
C GLN A 156 -19.19 0.61 6.98
N HIS A 157 -18.49 1.72 6.72
CA HIS A 157 -19.16 2.97 6.37
C HIS A 157 -19.89 2.88 5.02
N GLN A 158 -19.30 2.21 4.03
CA GLN A 158 -19.96 1.97 2.73
C GLN A 158 -21.18 1.07 2.86
N TYR A 159 -21.11 0.04 3.70
CA TYR A 159 -22.22 -0.86 3.98
C TYR A 159 -23.41 -0.12 4.61
N VAL A 160 -23.17 0.67 5.66
CA VAL A 160 -24.22 1.48 6.31
C VAL A 160 -24.83 2.48 5.32
N ASN A 161 -24.00 3.15 4.51
CA ASN A 161 -24.51 4.07 3.49
C ASN A 161 -25.32 3.35 2.41
N TRP A 162 -24.96 2.13 2.04
CA TRP A 162 -25.73 1.31 1.11
C TRP A 162 -27.09 0.92 1.70
N LEU A 163 -27.15 0.55 2.97
CA LEU A 163 -28.41 0.26 3.67
C LEU A 163 -29.35 1.48 3.70
N HIS A 164 -28.84 2.68 4.00
CA HIS A 164 -29.66 3.90 3.96
C HIS A 164 -30.19 4.22 2.56
N LYS A 165 -29.40 3.96 1.52
CA LYS A 165 -29.87 4.11 0.13
C LYS A 165 -30.96 3.10 -0.20
N LEU A 166 -30.81 1.86 0.24
CA LEU A 166 -31.81 0.81 0.06
C LEU A 166 -33.13 1.19 0.75
N GLU A 167 -33.06 1.65 1.99
CA GLU A 167 -34.21 2.16 2.75
C GLU A 167 -34.92 3.28 2.00
N ALA A 168 -34.17 4.28 1.51
CA ALA A 168 -34.74 5.38 0.73
C ALA A 168 -35.41 4.90 -0.57
N VAL A 169 -34.86 3.89 -1.25
CA VAL A 169 -35.50 3.33 -2.46
C VAL A 169 -36.82 2.65 -2.12
N VAL A 170 -36.88 1.92 -1.00
CA VAL A 170 -38.10 1.21 -0.55
C VAL A 170 -39.18 2.19 -0.09
N THR A 171 -38.83 3.29 0.58
CA THR A 171 -39.80 4.25 1.11
C THR A 171 -40.31 5.29 0.09
N ASN A 172 -39.58 5.52 -1.00
CA ASN A 172 -39.98 6.44 -2.07
C ASN A 172 -40.74 5.76 -3.23
N GLY A 173 -41.08 4.48 -3.10
CA GLY A 173 -41.71 3.64 -4.12
C GLY A 173 -43.24 3.54 -4.04
N ASP A 174 -43.93 4.61 -3.66
CA ASP A 174 -45.40 4.77 -3.77
C ASP A 174 -45.77 5.63 -5.00
#